data_AF-A0AAE3U8T6-F1
#
_entry.id   AF-A0AAE3U8T6-F1
#
_cell.length_a   1.000
_cell.length_b   1.000
_cell.length_c   1.000
_cell.angle_alpha   90.00
_cell.angle_beta   90.00
_cell.angle_gamma   90.00
#
_symmetry.space_group_name_H-M   'P 1'
#
loop_
_entity.id
_entity.type
_entity.pdbx_description
1 polymer ?
#
loop_
_entity_poly.entity_id
_entity_poly.type
_entity_poly.pdbx_seq_one_letter_code
_entity_poly.pdbx_strand_id
1 'polypeptide(L)'
;MNTLSERYIAGEVEDVWKGLIDLGPKVLDPEYNEETNLILDIATQHIQYNLEVIHRELLYYGYVFTEFESGEPAHTLRHEPLLINTKKDEERVKNLNLLHEEYGKIPLIFSKILERIHHVEFVGYFSNWEHPFLLDALQIYPIEGLECEPDEDDGIYSLCFCLDQFHKEDISGAGGYNISLTPEIAIDSKILRYDIDIYFMDYLRDAFKWAGFPGFEYLHESLTIPDNIMEFILKVRSQMIPV
;
A
#
# COMPACT_ATOMS: atom_id res chain seq x y z
N MET A 1 4.54 31.22 -9.00
CA MET A 1 4.39 30.17 -7.98
C MET A 1 4.14 28.90 -8.74
N ASN A 2 4.85 27.83 -8.39
CA ASN A 2 4.61 26.52 -9.00
C ASN A 2 3.25 25.99 -8.50
N THR A 3 2.54 25.23 -9.34
CA THR A 3 1.33 24.52 -8.95
C THR A 3 1.65 23.39 -7.96
N LEU A 4 0.62 22.79 -7.34
CA LEU A 4 0.84 21.68 -6.40
C LEU A 4 1.43 20.47 -7.13
N SER A 5 0.93 20.17 -8.34
CA SER A 5 1.44 19.10 -9.19
C SER A 5 2.88 19.33 -9.66
N GLU A 6 3.25 20.57 -10.01
CA GLU A 6 4.63 20.92 -10.37
C GLU A 6 5.60 20.69 -9.19
N ARG A 7 5.18 21.03 -7.97
CA ARG A 7 5.97 20.78 -6.75
C ARG A 7 6.09 19.29 -6.45
N TYR A 8 4.99 18.54 -6.61
CA TYR A 8 4.98 17.08 -6.41
C TYR A 8 5.95 16.40 -7.38
N ILE A 9 5.92 16.75 -8.67
CA ILE A 9 6.86 16.24 -9.69
C ILE A 9 8.30 16.64 -9.39
N ALA A 10 8.52 17.83 -8.82
CA ALA A 10 9.85 18.29 -8.41
C ALA A 10 10.42 17.56 -7.18
N GLY A 11 9.67 16.64 -6.58
CA GLY A 11 10.11 15.82 -5.46
C GLY A 11 9.66 16.34 -4.08
N GLU A 12 8.86 17.40 -4.00
CA GLU A 12 8.26 17.89 -2.75
C GLU A 12 7.04 17.02 -2.34
N VAL A 13 7.15 15.69 -2.49
CA VAL A 13 6.02 14.75 -2.42
C VAL A 13 5.36 14.73 -1.05
N GLU A 14 6.14 14.65 0.03
CA GLU A 14 5.62 14.60 1.41
C GLU A 14 4.93 15.91 1.82
N ASP A 15 5.55 17.05 1.54
CA ASP A 15 5.01 18.38 1.88
C ASP A 15 3.71 18.67 1.11
N VAL A 16 3.67 18.33 -0.17
CA VAL A 16 2.45 18.47 -0.98
C VAL A 16 1.37 17.52 -0.49
N TRP A 17 1.70 16.27 -0.20
CA TRP A 17 0.74 15.26 0.28
C TRP A 17 0.13 15.66 1.63
N LYS A 18 0.96 16.11 2.56
CA LYS A 18 0.51 16.61 3.86
C LYS A 18 -0.44 17.81 3.71
N GLY A 19 -0.12 18.74 2.81
CA GLY A 19 -1.00 19.86 2.50
C GLY A 19 -2.37 19.41 1.98
N LEU A 20 -2.44 18.35 1.17
CA LEU A 20 -3.70 17.78 0.67
C LEU A 20 -4.48 17.06 1.78
N ILE A 21 -3.82 16.39 2.72
CA ILE A 21 -4.46 15.83 3.92
C ILE A 21 -5.09 16.96 4.75
N ASP A 22 -4.35 18.04 5.00
CA ASP A 22 -4.80 19.18 5.79
C ASP A 22 -6.01 19.91 5.17
N LEU A 23 -6.20 19.83 3.85
CA LEU A 23 -7.38 20.36 3.17
C LEU A 23 -8.66 19.56 3.49
N GLY A 24 -8.54 18.27 3.84
CA GLY A 24 -9.67 17.38 4.08
C GLY A 24 -10.65 17.35 2.89
N PRO A 25 -11.97 17.53 3.09
CA PRO A 25 -12.93 17.47 1.98
C PRO A 25 -12.78 18.58 0.94
N LYS A 26 -12.07 19.68 1.26
CA LYS A 26 -11.84 20.80 0.33
C LYS A 26 -10.98 20.41 -0.87
N VAL A 27 -10.33 19.25 -0.85
CA VAL A 27 -9.62 18.73 -2.03
C VAL A 27 -10.53 18.56 -3.26
N LEU A 28 -11.85 18.49 -3.05
CA LEU A 28 -12.85 18.45 -4.11
C LEU A 28 -13.41 19.82 -4.52
N ASP A 29 -13.04 20.90 -3.83
CA ASP A 29 -13.48 22.25 -4.19
C ASP A 29 -12.92 22.61 -5.58
N PRO A 30 -13.63 23.41 -6.40
CA PRO A 30 -13.19 23.78 -7.74
C PRO A 30 -11.78 24.40 -7.81
N GLU A 31 -11.30 24.99 -6.70
CA GLU A 31 -9.96 25.56 -6.58
C GLU A 31 -8.85 24.49 -6.52
N TYR A 32 -9.12 23.31 -5.94
CA TYR A 32 -8.11 22.26 -5.69
C TYR A 32 -8.34 20.98 -6.48
N ASN A 33 -9.56 20.74 -6.98
CA ASN A 33 -9.97 19.45 -7.54
C ASN A 33 -9.14 19.04 -8.77
N GLU A 34 -8.82 19.96 -9.68
CA GLU A 34 -8.03 19.64 -10.87
C GLU A 34 -6.60 19.21 -10.50
N GLU A 35 -5.93 19.98 -9.65
CA GLU A 35 -4.58 19.68 -9.16
C GLU A 35 -4.56 18.39 -8.31
N THR A 36 -5.58 18.18 -7.46
CA THR A 36 -5.71 16.97 -6.64
C THR A 36 -5.82 15.73 -7.52
N ASN A 37 -6.69 15.74 -8.54
CA ASN A 37 -6.84 14.61 -9.45
C ASN A 37 -5.55 14.34 -10.24
N LEU A 38 -4.85 15.39 -10.68
CA LEU A 38 -3.58 15.25 -11.35
C LEU A 38 -2.52 14.60 -10.45
N ILE A 39 -2.41 15.04 -9.20
CA ILE A 39 -1.48 14.47 -8.22
C ILE A 39 -1.83 13.01 -7.93
N LEU A 40 -3.11 12.68 -7.74
CA LEU A 40 -3.56 11.30 -7.57
C LEU A 40 -3.17 10.42 -8.76
N ASP A 41 -3.36 10.91 -9.99
CA ASP A 41 -2.97 10.17 -11.19
C ASP A 41 -1.45 9.99 -11.32
N ILE A 42 -0.64 10.97 -10.92
CA ILE A 42 0.83 10.90 -10.90
C ILE A 42 1.30 9.93 -9.82
N ALA A 43 0.81 10.08 -8.58
CA ALA A 43 1.15 9.23 -7.44
C ALA A 43 0.87 7.76 -7.76
N THR A 44 -0.31 7.44 -8.29
CA THR A 44 -0.65 6.05 -8.63
C THR A 44 0.19 5.50 -9.78
N GLN A 45 0.60 6.34 -10.75
CA GLN A 45 1.54 5.92 -11.80
C GLN A 45 2.92 5.60 -11.23
N HIS A 46 3.43 6.42 -10.31
CA HIS A 46 4.70 6.18 -9.64
C HIS A 46 4.64 4.92 -8.76
N ILE A 47 3.54 4.72 -8.02
CA ILE A 47 3.29 3.50 -7.24
C ILE A 47 3.32 2.27 -8.14
N GLN A 48 2.57 2.28 -9.24
CA GLN A 48 2.55 1.17 -10.19
C GLN A 48 3.96 0.87 -10.71
N TYR A 49 4.70 1.90 -11.14
CA TYR A 49 6.07 1.74 -11.62
C TYR A 49 7.00 1.14 -10.55
N ASN A 50 6.93 1.63 -9.31
CA ASN A 50 7.75 1.13 -8.21
C ASN A 50 7.43 -0.33 -7.87
N LEU A 51 6.15 -0.73 -7.92
CA LEU A 51 5.73 -2.12 -7.75
C LEU A 51 6.30 -3.02 -8.85
N GLU A 52 6.24 -2.59 -10.11
CA GLU A 52 6.81 -3.32 -11.24
C GLU A 52 8.33 -3.47 -11.12
N VAL A 53 9.02 -2.44 -10.62
CA VAL A 53 10.46 -2.49 -10.31
C VAL A 53 10.74 -3.51 -9.20
N ILE A 54 10.02 -3.44 -8.07
CA ILE A 54 10.20 -4.40 -6.96
C ILE A 54 9.99 -5.83 -7.47
N HIS A 55 8.86 -6.10 -8.13
CA HIS A 55 8.52 -7.43 -8.61
C HIS A 55 9.62 -8.01 -9.53
N ARG A 56 10.09 -7.21 -10.50
CA ARG A 56 11.17 -7.64 -11.41
C ARG A 56 12.46 -7.96 -10.66
N GLU A 57 12.84 -7.12 -9.70
CA GLU A 57 14.10 -7.30 -8.97
C GLU A 57 14.01 -8.46 -7.98
N LEU A 58 12.87 -8.66 -7.30
CA LEU A 58 12.63 -9.84 -6.46
C LEU A 58 12.85 -11.14 -7.25
N LEU A 59 12.28 -11.23 -8.46
CA LEU A 59 12.50 -12.38 -9.35
C LEU A 59 13.98 -12.53 -9.74
N TYR A 60 14.66 -11.44 -10.06
CA TYR A 60 16.08 -11.46 -10.46
C TYR A 60 16.99 -11.96 -9.33
N TYR A 61 16.71 -11.57 -8.08
CA TYR A 61 17.48 -12.00 -6.90
C TYR A 61 17.03 -13.37 -6.34
N GLY A 62 16.14 -14.07 -7.02
CA GLY A 62 15.71 -15.42 -6.65
C GLY A 62 14.79 -15.47 -5.42
N TYR A 63 14.03 -14.40 -5.18
CA TYR A 63 12.96 -14.39 -4.20
C TYR A 63 11.89 -15.42 -4.58
N VAL A 64 11.41 -16.15 -3.58
CA VAL A 64 10.40 -17.20 -3.73
C VAL A 64 9.10 -16.69 -3.12
N PHE A 65 8.12 -16.36 -3.95
CA PHE A 65 6.78 -16.01 -3.48
C PHE A 65 6.08 -17.25 -2.90
N THR A 66 5.42 -17.09 -1.76
CA THR A 66 4.72 -18.18 -1.07
C THR A 66 3.25 -18.24 -1.47
N GLU A 67 2.74 -19.46 -1.63
CA GLU A 67 1.31 -19.72 -1.65
C GLU A 67 0.91 -20.08 -0.21
N PHE A 68 -0.01 -19.32 0.42
CA PHE A 68 -0.56 -19.73 1.72
C PHE A 68 -1.39 -21.01 1.55
N GLU A 69 -1.03 -22.07 2.28
CA GLU A 69 -1.80 -23.33 2.33
C GLU A 69 -2.91 -23.32 3.40
N SER A 70 -2.96 -22.32 4.29
CA SER A 70 -3.92 -22.28 5.39
C SER A 70 -5.34 -22.02 4.85
N GLY A 71 -6.21 -23.03 4.97
CA GLY A 71 -7.59 -23.10 4.44
C GLY A 71 -8.63 -22.11 5.00
N GLU A 72 -8.24 -20.89 5.35
CA GLU A 72 -9.07 -19.68 5.22
C GLU A 72 -9.17 -19.38 3.71
N PRO A 73 -10.15 -18.62 3.17
CA PRO A 73 -10.25 -18.41 1.73
C PRO A 73 -9.09 -17.53 1.25
N ALA A 74 -7.91 -18.14 1.06
CA ALA A 74 -7.12 -17.90 -0.13
C ALA A 74 -8.11 -18.08 -1.28
N HIS A 75 -8.66 -16.97 -1.77
CA HIS A 75 -9.26 -16.91 -3.08
C HIS A 75 -8.14 -17.23 -4.07
N THR A 76 -7.88 -18.52 -4.20
CA THR A 76 -7.23 -19.27 -5.27
C THR A 76 -6.68 -18.36 -6.36
N LEU A 77 -5.49 -17.83 -6.16
CA LEU A 77 -4.77 -17.20 -7.24
C LEU A 77 -3.36 -17.79 -7.24
N ARG A 78 -3.20 -18.94 -7.91
CA ARG A 78 -1.95 -19.38 -8.57
C ARG A 78 -1.49 -18.37 -9.65
N HIS A 79 -1.62 -17.08 -9.39
CA HIS A 79 -1.51 -16.01 -10.36
C HIS A 79 -0.36 -15.09 -9.97
N GLU A 80 0.23 -14.46 -10.98
CA GLU A 80 1.32 -13.48 -10.92
C GLU A 80 1.31 -12.64 -9.61
N PRO A 81 2.43 -12.58 -8.85
CA PRO A 81 2.56 -11.82 -7.58
C PRO A 81 2.19 -10.32 -7.67
N LEU A 82 2.17 -9.78 -8.88
CA LEU A 82 1.70 -8.45 -9.18
C LEU A 82 0.82 -8.50 -10.40
N LEU A 83 -0.43 -8.08 -10.27
CA LEU A 83 -1.34 -7.93 -11.40
C LEU A 83 -1.79 -6.48 -11.54
N ILE A 84 -1.43 -5.88 -12.65
CA ILE A 84 -1.88 -4.55 -13.06
C ILE A 84 -3.11 -4.69 -13.96
N ASN A 85 -4.13 -3.87 -13.73
CA ASN A 85 -5.30 -3.83 -14.58
C ASN A 85 -4.92 -3.29 -15.97
N THR A 86 -5.26 -4.04 -17.02
CA THR A 86 -5.01 -3.62 -18.40
C THR A 86 -5.75 -2.32 -18.79
N LYS A 87 -6.82 -1.99 -18.06
CA LYS A 87 -7.58 -0.73 -18.15
C LYS A 87 -8.01 -0.31 -16.75
N LYS A 88 -8.12 0.99 -16.50
CA LYS A 88 -8.69 1.50 -15.24
C LYS A 88 -10.08 0.89 -15.01
N ASP A 89 -10.31 0.30 -13.84
CA ASP A 89 -11.60 -0.27 -13.45
C ASP A 89 -12.37 0.67 -12.51
N GLU A 90 -12.72 1.84 -13.04
CA GLU A 90 -13.43 2.89 -12.31
C GLU A 90 -14.82 2.44 -11.85
N GLU A 91 -15.47 1.55 -12.61
CA GLU A 91 -16.81 1.09 -12.29
C GLU A 91 -16.82 0.12 -11.11
N ARG A 92 -15.84 -0.79 -11.02
CA ARG A 92 -15.69 -1.68 -9.86
C ARG A 92 -15.39 -0.88 -8.58
N VAL A 93 -14.51 0.12 -8.67
CA VAL A 93 -14.19 1.01 -7.53
C VAL A 93 -15.38 1.89 -7.14
N LYS A 94 -16.16 2.39 -8.11
CA LYS A 94 -17.40 3.12 -7.83
C LYS A 94 -18.43 2.24 -7.10
N ASN A 95 -18.58 0.99 -7.53
CA ASN A 95 -19.47 0.04 -6.85
C ASN A 95 -19.01 -0.26 -5.43
N LEU A 96 -17.70 -0.42 -5.21
CA LEU A 96 -17.12 -0.56 -3.87
C LEU A 96 -17.45 0.64 -2.97
N ASN A 97 -17.30 1.86 -3.48
CA ASN A 97 -17.64 3.08 -2.75
C ASN A 97 -19.14 3.16 -2.41
N LEU A 98 -20.02 2.80 -3.34
CA LEU A 98 -21.47 2.76 -3.10
C LEU A 98 -21.87 1.71 -2.06
N LEU A 99 -21.20 0.55 -2.07
CA LEU A 99 -21.45 -0.53 -1.11
C LEU A 99 -21.14 -0.10 0.33
N HIS A 100 -20.14 0.77 0.52
CA HIS A 100 -19.67 1.18 1.84
C HIS A 100 -20.09 2.59 2.26
N GLU A 101 -20.93 3.26 1.47
CA GLU A 101 -21.29 4.66 1.70
C GLU A 101 -21.92 4.92 3.08
N GLU A 102 -22.63 3.94 3.65
CA GLU A 102 -23.22 4.05 5.00
C GLU A 102 -22.20 3.92 6.15
N TYR A 103 -21.03 3.33 5.86
CA TYR A 103 -19.96 3.08 6.83
C TYR A 103 -18.87 4.16 6.81
N GLY A 104 -18.76 4.88 5.69
CA GLY A 104 -17.82 6.00 5.52
C GLY A 104 -17.39 6.16 4.06
N LYS A 105 -16.36 6.96 3.85
CA LYS A 105 -15.77 7.23 2.55
C LYS A 105 -14.40 6.57 2.47
N ILE A 106 -14.17 5.86 1.37
CA ILE A 106 -12.87 5.28 1.04
C ILE A 106 -11.95 6.42 0.59
N PRO A 107 -10.70 6.51 1.07
CA PRO A 107 -9.78 7.56 0.65
C PRO A 107 -9.52 7.55 -0.85
N LEU A 108 -9.33 8.74 -1.41
CA LEU A 108 -9.17 8.92 -2.86
C LEU A 108 -7.96 8.15 -3.40
N ILE A 109 -6.83 8.15 -2.70
CA ILE A 109 -5.63 7.44 -3.14
C ILE A 109 -5.84 5.93 -3.21
N PHE A 110 -6.50 5.35 -2.19
CA PHE A 110 -6.75 3.92 -2.15
C PHE A 110 -7.69 3.51 -3.28
N SER A 111 -8.75 4.29 -3.52
CA SER A 111 -9.63 4.12 -4.69
C SER A 111 -8.84 4.15 -6.00
N LYS A 112 -7.93 5.12 -6.18
CA LYS A 112 -7.11 5.26 -7.39
C LYS A 112 -6.15 4.09 -7.60
N ILE A 113 -5.58 3.55 -6.53
CA ILE A 113 -4.76 2.34 -6.60
C ILE A 113 -5.59 1.15 -7.07
N LEU A 114 -6.76 0.92 -6.48
CA LEU A 114 -7.66 -0.18 -6.86
C LEU A 114 -8.17 -0.11 -8.32
N GLU A 115 -8.26 1.10 -8.89
CA GLU A 115 -8.59 1.28 -10.31
C GLU A 115 -7.49 0.68 -11.22
N ARG A 116 -6.21 0.79 -10.83
CA ARG A 116 -5.05 0.47 -11.68
C ARG A 116 -4.36 -0.84 -11.31
N ILE A 117 -4.31 -1.17 -10.03
CA ILE A 117 -3.60 -2.32 -9.47
C ILE A 117 -4.67 -3.29 -9.01
N HIS A 118 -4.66 -4.50 -9.58
CA HIS A 118 -5.60 -5.53 -9.19
C HIS A 118 -5.24 -6.08 -7.82
N HIS A 119 -3.98 -6.46 -7.61
CA HIS A 119 -3.46 -6.94 -6.32
C HIS A 119 -1.93 -6.89 -6.32
N VAL A 120 -1.37 -6.94 -5.10
CA VAL A 120 0.05 -7.13 -4.81
C VAL A 120 0.16 -8.27 -3.80
N GLU A 121 1.01 -9.25 -4.07
CA GLU A 121 1.26 -10.41 -3.21
C GLU A 121 2.76 -10.70 -3.17
N PHE A 122 3.52 -9.89 -2.43
CA PHE A 122 4.97 -10.09 -2.30
C PHE A 122 5.36 -10.96 -1.10
N VAL A 123 4.41 -11.59 -0.41
CA VAL A 123 4.75 -12.54 0.64
C VAL A 123 5.58 -13.68 0.05
N GLY A 124 6.67 -13.98 0.75
CA GLY A 124 7.65 -14.92 0.27
C GLY A 124 8.94 -14.84 1.08
N TYR A 125 10.01 -15.35 0.49
CA TYR A 125 11.27 -15.48 1.18
C TYR A 125 12.48 -15.52 0.23
N PHE A 126 13.64 -15.10 0.73
CA PHE A 126 14.91 -15.27 0.03
C PHE A 126 15.49 -16.64 0.37
N SER A 127 15.45 -17.58 -0.56
CA SER A 127 15.94 -18.96 -0.36
C SER A 127 17.40 -19.08 0.13
N ASN A 128 18.22 -18.06 -0.09
CA ASN A 128 19.63 -18.01 0.32
C ASN A 128 19.85 -17.28 1.66
N TRP A 129 18.78 -16.92 2.38
CA TRP A 129 18.84 -16.19 3.63
C TRP A 129 18.22 -17.02 4.76
N GLU A 130 18.86 -17.06 5.93
CA GLU A 130 18.20 -17.53 7.15
C GLU A 130 17.12 -16.52 7.55
N HIS A 131 15.92 -17.00 7.92
CA HIS A 131 14.73 -16.17 8.22
C HIS A 131 14.53 -15.94 9.72
N PRO A 132 15.11 -14.88 10.33
CA PRO A 132 14.75 -14.48 11.69
C PRO A 132 13.89 -13.20 11.75
N PHE A 133 13.32 -12.71 10.64
CA PHE A 133 12.68 -11.38 10.57
C PHE A 133 11.27 -11.44 10.04
N LEU A 134 10.38 -10.64 10.66
CA LEU A 134 9.11 -10.17 10.12
C LEU A 134 9.38 -9.20 8.97
N LEU A 135 9.42 -9.70 7.73
CA LEU A 135 9.68 -8.87 6.54
C LEU A 135 8.54 -7.90 6.25
N ASP A 136 7.34 -8.27 6.70
CA ASP A 136 6.08 -7.58 6.41
C ASP A 136 5.93 -7.28 4.92
N ALA A 137 6.21 -8.27 4.07
CA ALA A 137 6.24 -8.07 2.63
C ALA A 137 4.95 -7.42 2.11
N LEU A 138 5.10 -6.47 1.19
CA LEU A 138 3.99 -5.66 0.69
C LEU A 138 2.92 -6.55 0.04
N GLN A 139 1.70 -6.39 0.52
CA GLN A 139 0.53 -7.09 0.03
C GLN A 139 -0.61 -6.07 -0.06
N ILE A 140 -1.43 -6.17 -1.10
CA ILE A 140 -2.65 -5.40 -1.31
C ILE A 140 -3.65 -6.32 -1.97
N TYR A 141 -4.76 -6.59 -1.28
CA TYR A 141 -5.81 -7.47 -1.77
C TYR A 141 -6.54 -6.90 -2.98
N PRO A 142 -7.10 -7.79 -3.83
CA PRO A 142 -8.07 -7.36 -4.81
C PRO A 142 -9.36 -6.91 -4.14
N ILE A 143 -10.17 -6.13 -4.87
CA ILE A 143 -11.44 -5.59 -4.36
C ILE A 143 -12.33 -6.71 -3.79
N GLU A 144 -12.32 -7.89 -4.41
CA GLU A 144 -13.10 -9.05 -3.99
C GLU A 144 -12.66 -9.64 -2.64
N GLY A 145 -11.43 -9.37 -2.21
CA GLY A 145 -10.89 -9.80 -0.92
C GLY A 145 -10.87 -8.70 0.14
N LEU A 146 -11.42 -7.52 -0.15
CA LEU A 146 -11.54 -6.45 0.85
C LEU A 146 -12.73 -6.75 1.76
N GLU A 147 -12.45 -6.90 3.05
CA GLU A 147 -13.46 -7.11 4.08
C GLU A 147 -13.67 -5.81 4.89
N CYS A 148 -14.92 -5.43 5.07
CA CYS A 148 -15.28 -4.25 5.85
C CYS A 148 -15.67 -4.66 7.27
N GLU A 149 -14.93 -4.15 8.26
CA GLU A 149 -15.14 -4.45 9.67
C GLU A 149 -15.20 -3.15 10.49
N PRO A 150 -16.07 -3.07 11.51
CA PRO A 150 -15.95 -2.05 12.53
C PRO A 150 -14.73 -2.33 13.41
N ASP A 151 -13.95 -1.30 13.71
CA ASP A 151 -12.92 -1.38 14.73
C ASP A 151 -13.55 -1.57 16.11
N GLU A 152 -13.00 -2.49 16.90
CA GLU A 152 -13.58 -2.88 18.20
C GLU A 152 -13.48 -1.76 19.24
N ASP A 153 -12.50 -0.87 19.13
CA ASP A 153 -12.20 0.14 20.14
C ASP A 153 -13.01 1.42 19.97
N ASP A 154 -13.22 1.88 18.72
CA ASP A 154 -13.89 3.15 18.44
C ASP A 154 -15.10 3.08 17.50
N GLY A 155 -15.38 1.89 16.92
CA GLY A 155 -16.50 1.67 16.01
C GLY A 155 -16.32 2.30 14.63
N ILE A 156 -15.11 2.79 14.30
CA ILE A 156 -14.79 3.27 12.95
C ILE A 156 -14.73 2.07 12.01
N TYR A 157 -15.46 2.14 10.90
CA TYR A 157 -15.38 1.12 9.86
C TYR A 157 -14.07 1.23 9.08
N SER A 158 -13.54 0.09 8.67
CA SER A 158 -12.28 0.02 7.95
C SER A 158 -12.30 -1.14 6.96
N LEU A 159 -11.43 -1.07 5.94
CA LEU A 159 -11.28 -2.14 4.94
C LEU A 159 -9.96 -2.86 5.15
N CYS A 160 -10.00 -4.16 5.39
CA CYS A 160 -8.81 -5.01 5.46
C CYS A 160 -8.20 -5.13 4.07
N PHE A 161 -6.99 -4.60 3.89
CA PHE A 161 -6.33 -4.56 2.58
C PHE A 161 -5.13 -5.50 2.48
N CYS A 162 -4.64 -6.04 3.60
CA CYS A 162 -3.62 -7.08 3.63
C CYS A 162 -3.54 -7.75 5.01
N LEU A 163 -2.81 -8.86 5.08
CA LEU A 163 -2.42 -9.50 6.35
C LEU A 163 -1.45 -8.61 7.14
N ASP A 164 -1.38 -8.84 8.45
CA ASP A 164 -0.30 -8.30 9.28
C ASP A 164 1.02 -9.05 9.05
N GLN A 165 2.11 -8.48 9.57
CA GLN A 165 3.44 -9.05 9.48
C GLN A 165 3.57 -10.48 10.05
N PHE A 166 2.77 -10.89 11.04
CA PHE A 166 2.84 -12.23 11.65
C PHE A 166 2.17 -13.27 10.76
N HIS A 167 0.95 -12.98 10.29
CA HIS A 167 0.23 -13.85 9.37
C HIS A 167 0.99 -14.02 8.06
N LYS A 168 1.73 -13.00 7.61
CA LYS A 168 2.64 -13.10 6.47
C LYS A 168 3.74 -14.14 6.63
N GLU A 169 4.03 -14.54 7.87
CA GLU A 169 5.06 -15.53 8.21
C GLU A 169 4.48 -16.82 8.81
N ASP A 170 3.18 -17.06 8.61
CA ASP A 170 2.46 -18.23 9.16
C ASP A 170 2.51 -18.28 10.70
N ILE A 171 2.57 -17.10 11.33
CA ILE A 171 2.48 -16.91 12.78
C ILE A 171 1.11 -16.31 13.09
N SER A 172 0.47 -16.77 14.17
CA SER A 172 -0.80 -16.20 14.63
C SER A 172 -0.62 -14.71 14.96
N GLY A 173 -1.35 -13.85 14.26
CA GLY A 173 -1.28 -12.39 14.38
C GLY A 173 -2.54 -11.74 14.95
N ALA A 174 -2.60 -10.41 14.84
CA ALA A 174 -3.75 -9.56 15.14
C ALA A 174 -4.77 -9.46 13.98
N GLY A 175 -4.46 -10.07 12.83
CA GLY A 175 -5.34 -10.15 11.67
C GLY A 175 -4.68 -9.51 10.47
N GLY A 176 -5.36 -8.52 9.88
CA GLY A 176 -4.86 -7.72 8.77
C GLY A 176 -4.71 -6.24 9.09
N TYR A 177 -3.94 -5.53 8.26
CA TYR A 177 -3.91 -4.08 8.26
C TYR A 177 -5.13 -3.54 7.53
N ASN A 178 -5.74 -2.52 8.13
CA ASN A 178 -6.99 -1.97 7.66
C ASN A 178 -6.84 -0.50 7.30
N ILE A 179 -7.47 -0.05 6.22
CA ILE A 179 -7.57 1.38 5.90
C ILE A 179 -8.86 1.94 6.50
N SER A 180 -8.74 3.00 7.31
CA SER A 180 -9.89 3.61 7.97
C SER A 180 -10.81 4.30 6.95
N LEU A 181 -12.12 4.10 7.09
CA LEU A 181 -13.15 4.84 6.36
C LEU A 181 -13.46 6.14 7.10
N THR A 182 -13.43 7.26 6.38
CA THR A 182 -13.63 8.59 6.98
C THR A 182 -15.07 9.07 6.80
N PRO A 183 -15.64 9.86 7.73
CA PRO A 183 -17.00 10.39 7.56
C PRO A 183 -17.15 11.29 6.33
N GLU A 184 -16.10 12.04 6.00
CA GLU A 184 -16.01 12.93 4.85
C GLU A 184 -14.96 12.40 3.85
N ILE A 185 -15.03 12.84 2.60
CA ILE A 185 -14.02 12.49 1.60
C ILE A 185 -12.66 13.05 2.03
N ALA A 186 -11.64 12.21 1.98
CA ALA A 186 -10.25 12.57 2.26
C ALA A 186 -9.33 12.01 1.17
N ILE A 187 -8.19 12.69 0.96
CA ILE A 187 -7.21 12.19 -0.02
C ILE A 187 -6.57 10.88 0.42
N ASP A 188 -6.38 10.72 1.73
CA ASP A 188 -5.68 9.61 2.39
C ASP A 188 -6.31 9.37 3.77
N SER A 189 -6.06 8.21 4.38
CA SER A 189 -6.46 7.93 5.77
C SER A 189 -5.43 7.06 6.50
N LYS A 190 -5.65 6.93 7.81
CA LYS A 190 -4.80 6.13 8.67
C LYS A 190 -4.96 4.63 8.40
N ILE A 191 -3.87 3.91 8.60
CA ILE A 191 -3.90 2.46 8.75
C ILE A 191 -4.21 2.12 10.20
N LEU A 192 -5.17 1.22 10.41
CA LEU A 192 -5.49 0.62 11.70
C LEU A 192 -4.79 -0.73 11.84
N ARG A 193 -4.58 -1.16 13.09
CA ARG A 193 -3.86 -2.38 13.46
C ARG A 193 -2.39 -2.40 12.98
N TYR A 194 -1.83 -1.23 12.72
CA TYR A 194 -0.40 -1.02 12.56
C TYR A 194 0.18 -0.50 13.89
N ASP A 195 1.41 -0.89 14.23
CA ASP A 195 2.01 -0.59 15.55
C ASP A 195 2.21 0.92 15.81
N ILE A 196 2.13 1.74 14.75
CA ILE A 196 2.24 3.19 14.82
C ILE A 196 1.10 3.89 14.07
N ASP A 197 0.82 5.13 14.48
CA ASP A 197 -0.08 6.04 13.77
C ASP A 197 0.55 6.49 12.45
N ILE A 198 0.10 5.91 11.33
CA ILE A 198 0.62 6.20 9.99
C ILE A 198 -0.51 6.32 8.95
N TYR A 199 -0.33 7.19 7.95
CA TYR A 199 -1.21 7.26 6.80
C TYR A 199 -0.87 6.19 5.77
N PHE A 200 -1.84 5.79 4.96
CA PHE A 200 -1.65 4.73 3.98
C PHE A 200 -0.56 5.07 2.94
N MET A 201 -0.46 6.33 2.48
CA MET A 201 0.65 6.72 1.60
C MET A 201 2.02 6.63 2.28
N ASP A 202 2.11 6.95 3.57
CA ASP A 202 3.38 6.88 4.31
C ASP A 202 3.83 5.42 4.48
N TYR A 203 2.90 4.50 4.73
CA TYR A 203 3.19 3.06 4.70
C TYR A 203 3.72 2.59 3.34
N LEU A 204 3.14 3.07 2.22
CA LEU A 204 3.67 2.77 0.90
C LEU A 204 5.08 3.35 0.68
N ARG A 205 5.35 4.57 1.18
CA ARG A 205 6.68 5.18 1.15
C ARG A 205 7.70 4.32 1.91
N ASP A 206 7.35 3.83 3.08
CA ASP A 206 8.20 2.89 3.84
C ASP A 206 8.42 1.59 3.07
N ALA A 207 7.36 1.02 2.48
CA ALA A 207 7.50 -0.16 1.64
C ALA A 207 8.47 0.09 0.47
N PHE A 208 8.38 1.22 -0.24
CA PHE A 208 9.30 1.54 -1.33
C PHE A 208 10.72 1.86 -0.86
N LYS A 209 10.87 2.56 0.27
CA LYS A 209 12.16 2.83 0.91
C LYS A 209 12.93 1.52 1.17
N TRP A 210 12.19 0.46 1.49
CA TRP A 210 12.72 -0.87 1.81
C TRP A 210 12.42 -1.93 0.75
N ALA A 211 12.23 -1.52 -0.51
CA ALA A 211 12.10 -2.43 -1.66
C ALA A 211 11.00 -3.51 -1.54
N GLY A 212 9.89 -3.16 -0.88
CA GLY A 212 8.73 -4.04 -0.66
C GLY A 212 8.63 -4.60 0.75
N PHE A 213 9.53 -4.23 1.67
CA PHE A 213 9.62 -4.80 3.02
C PHE A 213 9.54 -3.71 4.11
N PRO A 214 8.36 -3.09 4.33
CA PRO A 214 8.20 -2.01 5.31
C PRO A 214 8.61 -2.39 6.73
N GLY A 215 8.59 -3.69 7.09
CA GLY A 215 9.06 -4.18 8.39
C GLY A 215 10.51 -3.78 8.72
N PHE A 216 11.34 -3.50 7.71
CA PHE A 216 12.71 -3.01 7.91
C PHE A 216 12.81 -1.61 8.51
N GLU A 217 11.79 -0.76 8.38
CA GLU A 217 11.78 0.56 9.01
C GLU A 217 11.74 0.46 10.54
N TYR A 218 11.10 -0.61 11.05
CA TYR A 218 10.79 -0.78 12.46
C TYR A 218 11.60 -1.89 13.14
N LEU A 219 12.63 -2.41 12.46
CA LEU A 219 13.55 -3.37 13.07
C LEU A 219 14.19 -2.79 14.34
N HIS A 220 14.17 -3.57 15.41
CA HIS A 220 14.89 -3.24 16.63
C HIS A 220 16.40 -3.10 16.39
N GLU A 221 17.03 -2.13 17.06
CA GLU A 221 18.47 -1.78 16.96
C GLU A 221 19.44 -2.96 17.11
N SER A 222 18.99 -4.09 17.68
CA SER A 222 19.80 -5.29 17.88
C SER A 222 19.96 -6.17 16.62
N LEU A 223 19.27 -5.86 15.53
CA LEU A 223 19.20 -6.69 14.34
C LEU A 223 19.92 -6.04 13.16
N THR A 224 20.85 -6.78 12.55
CA THR A 224 21.62 -6.32 11.38
C THR A 224 21.01 -6.92 10.11
N ILE A 225 20.57 -6.07 9.18
CA ILE A 225 20.18 -6.48 7.83
C ILE A 225 21.44 -7.01 7.12
N PRO A 226 21.42 -8.23 6.54
CA PRO A 226 22.57 -8.76 5.82
C PRO A 226 22.99 -7.88 4.64
N ASP A 227 24.30 -7.82 4.37
CA ASP A 227 24.87 -6.98 3.32
C ASP A 227 24.27 -7.26 1.93
N ASN A 228 23.98 -8.52 1.61
CA ASN A 228 23.38 -8.90 0.32
C ASN A 228 21.92 -8.41 0.18
N ILE A 229 21.16 -8.41 1.27
CA ILE A 229 19.81 -7.84 1.27
C ILE A 229 19.89 -6.32 1.16
N MET A 230 20.86 -5.70 1.82
CA MET A 230 21.04 -4.26 1.72
C MET A 230 21.52 -3.81 0.34
N GLU A 231 22.39 -4.59 -0.31
CA GLU A 231 22.74 -4.37 -1.72
C GLU A 231 21.50 -4.43 -2.62
N PHE A 232 20.62 -5.43 -2.42
CA PHE A 232 19.33 -5.51 -3.10
C PHE A 232 18.49 -4.25 -2.87
N ILE A 233 18.27 -3.85 -1.61
CA ILE A 233 17.41 -2.70 -1.28
C ILE A 233 17.94 -1.41 -1.92
N LEU A 234 19.25 -1.16 -1.82
CA LEU A 234 19.87 0.02 -2.44
C LEU A 234 19.76 -0.02 -3.97
N LYS A 235 19.92 -1.20 -4.57
CA LYS A 235 19.78 -1.40 -6.02
C LYS A 235 18.35 -1.12 -6.48
N VAL A 236 17.36 -1.66 -5.80
CA VAL A 236 15.94 -1.46 -6.12
C VAL A 236 15.55 0.01 -5.96
N ARG A 237 15.88 0.61 -4.80
CA ARG A 237 15.55 2.01 -4.50
C ARG A 237 16.15 3.00 -5.50
N SER A 238 17.34 2.72 -6.03
CA SER A 238 17.98 3.58 -7.05
C SER A 238 17.22 3.67 -8.38
N GLN A 239 16.27 2.76 -8.60
CA GLN A 239 15.46 2.69 -9.82
C GLN A 239 14.06 3.28 -9.62
N MET A 240 13.65 3.53 -8.39
CA MET A 240 12.31 4.00 -8.05
C MET A 240 12.15 5.50 -8.23
N ILE A 241 10.89 5.91 -8.35
CA ILE A 241 10.47 7.32 -8.43
C ILE A 241 9.81 7.70 -7.10
N PRO A 242 10.01 8.93 -6.58
CA PRO A 242 9.34 9.39 -5.37
C PRO A 242 7.81 9.33 -5.44
N VAL A 243 7.17 9.03 -4.32
CA VAL A 243 5.71 9.00 -4.10
C VAL A 243 5.35 9.77 -2.83
#